data_AF-A0A0F2L4G4-F1
#
_entry.id   AF-A0A0F2L4G4-F1
#
_cell.length_a   1.000
_cell.length_b   1.000
_cell.length_c   1.000
_cell.angle_alpha   90.00
_cell.angle_beta   90.00
_cell.angle_gamma   90.00
#
_symmetry.space_group_name_H-M   'P 1'
#
loop_
_entity.id
_entity.type
_entity.pdbx_description
1 polymer ?
#
loop_
_entity_poly.entity_id
_entity_poly.type
_entity_poly.pdbx_seq_one_letter_code
_entity_poly.pdbx_strand_id
1 'polypeptide(L)'
;MSSLGDAIDSSLEKRLEDSGNGTGALIAAIRLLNRGAVRWALRLLMKEVELDGEKKPLMEWVLAKYVGESQCPTVAHFVAPFFELGMKLATAWLHADEEPIKQLLSDPAVRRGIVTTLRGIALFGVTTPQKLPAPFFIVWNFTNACNLRCIHCYQNAGKPLPNELTLEEKLRVVRELDEAGVPAIALSGGEPTVHRDFWPILAEMARRGFYTAIATNGITFADMEFAERAKKLGLRYVEISIDAADPNIHDKFRGVPGAWSRAVQGLRNAVKLGLSAALAFTVTKVNINEVDKVLDLAQEIGVRRVVFFNFVPVGRGRENLDIDLSPEEREQFLRYIYKEMKRRKMEIVSTAPQYGRVVNQLGNGSDTAPTHFVVANDPITRELTEFIGGCGAGRVYAGLEPDGTLTPCVFLPYPVGNLRVRSFWDIWMDPFMENFRDRDRLEGFCGRCPYKLICGGCRARAYNYFGDVLAPDPGCIYNSNEWKKLVKDLPRVKIKVSPLTFK
;
A
#
# COMPACT_ATOMS: atom_id res chain seq x y z
N MET A 1 -15.72 25.18 -17.03
CA MET A 1 -14.80 24.11 -16.59
C MET A 1 -13.31 24.51 -16.67
N SER A 2 -12.96 25.76 -17.03
CA SER A 2 -11.57 26.25 -17.04
C SER A 2 -11.10 26.86 -15.72
N SER A 3 -12.00 27.37 -14.86
CA SER A 3 -11.60 28.15 -13.66
C SER A 3 -11.09 27.32 -12.47
N LEU A 4 -11.39 26.01 -12.39
CA LEU A 4 -10.89 25.15 -11.31
C LEU A 4 -9.46 24.64 -11.57
N GLY A 5 -9.08 24.47 -12.84
CA GLY A 5 -7.74 24.01 -13.23
C GLY A 5 -6.68 25.07 -12.97
N ASP A 6 -6.95 26.31 -13.35
CA ASP A 6 -6.02 27.44 -13.23
C ASP A 6 -5.75 27.82 -11.75
N ALA A 7 -6.75 27.65 -10.87
CA ALA A 7 -6.61 27.88 -9.43
C ALA A 7 -5.77 26.82 -8.72
N ILE A 8 -5.86 25.55 -9.16
CA ILE A 8 -5.04 24.45 -8.64
C ILE A 8 -3.58 24.58 -9.12
N ASP A 9 -3.38 25.01 -10.37
CA ASP A 9 -2.05 25.26 -10.96
C ASP A 9 -1.25 26.29 -10.14
N SER A 10 -1.85 27.46 -9.85
CA SER A 10 -1.16 28.53 -9.12
C SER A 10 -0.79 28.19 -7.67
N SER A 11 -1.61 27.38 -6.98
CA SER A 11 -1.35 26.90 -5.62
C SER A 11 -0.21 25.87 -5.58
N LEU A 12 -0.15 24.99 -6.57
CA LEU A 12 0.90 23.97 -6.68
C LEU A 12 2.26 24.59 -7.01
N GLU A 13 2.25 25.49 -7.99
CA GLU A 13 3.44 26.18 -8.48
C GLU A 13 4.09 27.00 -7.37
N LYS A 14 3.29 27.76 -6.60
CA LYS A 14 3.80 28.56 -5.47
C LYS A 14 4.44 27.68 -4.39
N ARG A 15 3.88 26.51 -4.08
CA ARG A 15 4.44 25.58 -3.09
C ARG A 15 5.75 24.93 -3.56
N LEU A 16 5.87 24.64 -4.86
CA LEU A 16 7.09 24.09 -5.46
C LEU A 16 8.18 25.15 -5.60
N GLU A 17 7.83 26.40 -5.91
CA GLU A 17 8.75 27.54 -5.94
C GLU A 17 9.34 27.84 -4.55
N ASP A 18 8.52 27.75 -3.49
CA ASP A 18 8.96 27.97 -2.11
C ASP A 18 9.88 26.86 -1.55
N SER A 19 9.95 25.69 -2.20
CA SER A 19 10.63 24.48 -1.66
C SER A 19 12.14 24.36 -1.94
N GLY A 20 12.72 25.24 -2.78
CA GLY A 20 14.17 25.47 -2.90
C GLY A 20 15.06 24.27 -3.30
N ASN A 21 15.63 24.34 -4.50
CA ASN A 21 16.59 23.43 -5.17
C ASN A 21 16.01 22.18 -5.85
N GLY A 22 15.98 22.22 -7.20
CA GLY A 22 15.65 21.10 -8.09
C GLY A 22 14.29 21.21 -8.81
N THR A 23 13.50 22.22 -8.48
CA THR A 23 12.06 22.29 -8.76
C THR A 23 11.69 22.74 -10.18
N GLY A 24 12.58 23.43 -10.90
CA GLY A 24 12.29 23.96 -12.23
C GLY A 24 11.94 22.88 -13.28
N ALA A 25 12.63 21.74 -13.26
CA ALA A 25 12.38 20.65 -14.20
C ALA A 25 11.08 19.91 -13.91
N LEU A 26 10.74 19.70 -12.63
CA LEU A 26 9.48 19.08 -12.23
C LEU A 26 8.28 20.00 -12.51
N ILE A 27 8.40 21.30 -12.17
CA ILE A 27 7.36 22.29 -12.50
C ILE A 27 7.17 22.36 -14.02
N ALA A 28 8.26 22.38 -14.80
CA ALA A 28 8.17 22.34 -16.26
C ALA A 28 7.50 21.06 -16.80
N ALA A 29 7.81 19.90 -16.21
CA ALA A 29 7.18 18.63 -16.55
C ALA A 29 5.68 18.63 -16.20
N ILE A 30 5.31 19.13 -15.01
CA ILE A 30 3.91 19.27 -14.58
C ILE A 30 3.15 20.20 -15.55
N ARG A 31 3.70 21.38 -15.84
CA ARG A 31 3.13 22.34 -16.81
C ARG A 31 2.93 21.69 -18.18
N LEU A 32 3.91 20.93 -18.66
CA LEU A 32 3.83 20.22 -19.94
C LEU A 32 2.72 19.17 -19.91
N LEU A 33 2.67 18.35 -18.86
CA LEU A 33 1.68 17.28 -18.69
C LEU A 33 0.25 17.82 -18.54
N ASN A 34 0.08 19.04 -18.02
CA ASN A 34 -1.22 19.70 -17.93
C ASN A 34 -1.69 20.33 -19.24
N ARG A 35 -0.83 20.49 -20.26
CA ARG A 35 -1.23 21.06 -21.56
C ARG A 35 -2.28 20.16 -22.25
N GLY A 36 -3.32 20.79 -22.80
CA GLY A 36 -4.44 20.08 -23.45
C GLY A 36 -4.02 19.11 -24.55
N ALA A 37 -3.03 19.47 -25.37
CA ALA A 37 -2.51 18.61 -26.42
C ALA A 37 -1.80 17.34 -25.87
N VAL A 38 -1.00 17.49 -24.81
CA VAL A 38 -0.30 16.37 -24.15
C VAL A 38 -1.31 15.46 -23.48
N ARG A 39 -2.29 16.03 -22.75
CA ARG A 39 -3.38 15.25 -22.14
C ARG A 39 -4.22 14.50 -23.18
N TRP A 40 -4.47 15.11 -24.33
CA TRP A 40 -5.17 14.45 -25.44
C TRP A 40 -4.37 13.27 -26.00
N ALA A 41 -3.06 13.45 -26.24
CA ALA A 41 -2.18 12.37 -26.69
C ALA A 41 -2.12 11.23 -25.66
N LEU A 42 -1.99 11.54 -24.36
CA LEU A 42 -2.06 10.55 -23.29
C LEU A 42 -3.39 9.79 -23.32
N ARG A 43 -4.54 10.46 -23.49
CA ARG A 43 -5.84 9.77 -23.59
C ARG A 43 -5.91 8.79 -24.76
N LEU A 44 -5.26 9.08 -25.89
CA LEU A 44 -5.18 8.12 -27.00
C LEU A 44 -4.36 6.88 -26.61
N LEU A 45 -3.22 7.08 -25.94
CA LEU A 45 -2.38 5.99 -25.44
C LEU A 45 -3.05 5.19 -24.31
N MET A 46 -4.03 5.78 -23.62
CA MET A 46 -4.79 5.10 -22.57
C MET A 46 -6.00 4.30 -23.09
N LYS A 47 -6.27 4.29 -24.41
CA LYS A 47 -7.33 3.45 -24.97
C LYS A 47 -7.01 1.98 -24.79
N GLU A 48 -8.02 1.22 -24.37
CA GLU A 48 -7.90 -0.22 -24.14
C GLU A 48 -7.78 -0.98 -25.46
N VAL A 49 -6.83 -1.92 -25.51
CA VAL A 49 -6.60 -2.83 -26.64
C VAL A 49 -6.55 -4.24 -26.09
N GLU A 50 -7.32 -5.13 -26.71
CA GLU A 50 -7.42 -6.53 -26.33
C GLU A 50 -6.59 -7.40 -27.27
N LEU A 51 -5.84 -8.34 -26.69
CA LEU A 51 -5.12 -9.40 -27.40
C LEU A 51 -5.11 -10.66 -26.52
N ASP A 52 -5.52 -11.81 -27.07
CA ASP A 52 -5.52 -13.10 -26.39
C ASP A 52 -6.22 -13.12 -25.01
N GLY A 53 -7.32 -12.37 -24.89
CA GLY A 53 -8.10 -12.26 -23.65
C GLY A 53 -7.46 -11.36 -22.57
N GLU A 54 -6.39 -10.65 -22.89
CA GLU A 54 -5.82 -9.58 -22.06
C GLU A 54 -6.23 -8.22 -22.59
N LYS A 55 -6.91 -7.44 -21.75
CA LYS A 55 -7.38 -6.10 -22.07
C LYS A 55 -6.61 -5.09 -21.24
N LYS A 56 -5.73 -4.31 -21.88
CA LYS A 56 -4.92 -3.28 -21.22
C LYS A 56 -4.72 -2.03 -22.09
N PRO A 57 -4.35 -0.88 -21.50
CA PRO A 57 -4.11 0.34 -22.27
C PRO A 57 -3.03 0.16 -23.33
N LEU A 58 -3.17 0.83 -24.48
CA LEU A 58 -2.17 0.80 -25.57
C LEU A 58 -0.76 1.13 -25.08
N MET A 59 -0.61 2.06 -24.13
CA MET A 59 0.67 2.41 -23.54
C MET A 59 1.36 1.21 -22.86
N GLU A 60 0.61 0.32 -22.21
CA GLU A 60 1.18 -0.86 -21.57
C GLU A 60 1.75 -1.82 -22.61
N TRP A 61 1.05 -2.00 -23.74
CA TRP A 61 1.56 -2.75 -24.91
C TRP A 61 2.77 -2.09 -25.56
N VAL A 62 2.81 -0.75 -25.62
CA VAL A 62 3.97 -0.02 -26.15
C VAL A 62 5.20 -0.21 -25.26
N LEU A 63 5.03 -0.14 -23.94
CA LEU A 63 6.11 -0.40 -22.98
C LEU A 63 6.58 -1.87 -23.03
N ALA A 64 5.64 -2.82 -23.18
CA ALA A 64 5.95 -4.23 -23.43
C ALA A 64 6.83 -4.41 -24.67
N LYS A 65 6.43 -3.78 -25.78
CA LYS A 65 7.17 -3.88 -27.02
C LYS A 65 8.57 -3.26 -26.91
N TYR A 66 8.68 -2.14 -26.21
CA TYR A 66 9.93 -1.43 -26.00
C TYR A 66 10.99 -2.26 -25.24
N VAL A 67 10.56 -3.12 -24.30
CA VAL A 67 11.46 -4.05 -23.59
C VAL A 67 11.65 -5.40 -24.31
N GLY A 68 11.12 -5.54 -25.52
CA GLY A 68 11.37 -6.70 -26.38
C GLY A 68 10.34 -7.83 -26.30
N GLU A 69 9.17 -7.62 -25.68
CA GLU A 69 8.11 -8.63 -25.72
C GLU A 69 7.60 -8.83 -27.17
N SER A 70 7.44 -10.10 -27.54
CA SER A 70 7.09 -10.50 -28.92
C SER A 70 5.59 -10.45 -29.19
N GLN A 71 4.77 -10.69 -28.17
CA GLN A 71 3.31 -10.73 -28.28
C GLN A 71 2.72 -9.35 -28.00
N CYS A 72 2.46 -8.59 -29.06
CA CYS A 72 1.89 -7.25 -28.99
C CYS A 72 0.86 -7.04 -30.11
N PRO A 73 -0.20 -6.24 -29.89
CA PRO A 73 -1.18 -5.95 -30.93
C PRO A 73 -0.55 -5.10 -32.03
N THR A 74 -1.03 -5.23 -33.27
CA THR A 74 -0.49 -4.54 -34.46
C THR A 74 -0.31 -3.04 -34.27
N VAL A 75 -1.26 -2.38 -33.58
CA VAL A 75 -1.16 -0.94 -33.28
C VAL A 75 0.05 -0.58 -32.41
N ALA A 76 0.46 -1.44 -31.48
CA ALA A 76 1.63 -1.21 -30.65
C ALA A 76 2.93 -1.25 -31.48
N HIS A 77 3.00 -2.08 -32.53
CA HIS A 77 4.14 -2.11 -33.45
C HIS A 77 4.32 -0.80 -34.22
N PHE A 78 3.24 -0.07 -34.50
CA PHE A 78 3.31 1.23 -35.15
C PHE A 78 3.68 2.37 -34.18
N VAL A 79 3.25 2.28 -32.92
CA VAL A 79 3.46 3.35 -31.93
C VAL A 79 4.81 3.23 -31.21
N ALA A 80 5.28 2.01 -30.95
CA ALA A 80 6.50 1.76 -30.20
C ALA A 80 7.77 2.42 -30.78
N PRO A 81 8.00 2.47 -32.11
CA PRO A 81 9.16 3.17 -32.67
C PRO A 81 9.22 4.66 -32.34
N PHE A 82 8.05 5.33 -32.25
CA PHE A 82 7.99 6.74 -31.85
C PHE A 82 8.29 6.92 -30.36
N PHE A 83 7.80 6.01 -29.52
CA PHE A 83 8.13 5.99 -28.10
C PHE A 83 9.62 5.75 -27.88
N GLU A 84 10.22 4.78 -28.58
CA GLU A 84 11.65 4.47 -28.53
C GLU A 84 12.50 5.68 -28.96
N LEU A 85 12.12 6.36 -30.05
CA LEU A 85 12.78 7.60 -30.46
C LEU A 85 12.69 8.68 -29.39
N GLY A 86 11.51 8.87 -28.79
CA GLY A 86 11.31 9.80 -27.68
C GLY A 86 12.19 9.48 -26.47
N MET A 87 12.31 8.20 -26.11
CA MET A 87 13.17 7.73 -25.02
C MET A 87 14.66 7.97 -25.32
N LYS A 88 15.12 7.72 -26.56
CA LYS A 88 16.50 8.01 -26.99
C LYS A 88 16.82 9.49 -26.91
N LEU A 89 15.88 10.36 -27.32
CA LEU A 89 16.04 11.80 -27.21
C LEU A 89 16.08 12.26 -25.74
N ALA A 90 15.19 11.73 -24.90
CA ALA A 90 15.13 12.07 -23.48
C ALA A 90 16.39 11.61 -22.71
N THR A 91 16.84 10.38 -22.95
CA THR A 91 18.07 9.83 -22.33
C THR A 91 19.32 10.58 -22.79
N ALA A 92 19.42 10.92 -24.09
CA ALA A 92 20.50 11.75 -24.61
C ALA A 92 20.51 13.16 -23.97
N TRP A 93 19.32 13.76 -23.78
CA TRP A 93 19.19 15.07 -23.14
C TRP A 93 19.54 15.05 -21.65
N LEU A 94 19.23 13.96 -20.94
CA LEU A 94 19.52 13.76 -19.51
C LEU A 94 20.91 13.17 -19.24
N HIS A 95 21.68 12.83 -20.27
CA HIS A 95 22.92 12.05 -20.15
C HIS A 95 22.75 10.76 -19.34
N ALA A 96 21.64 10.05 -19.55
CA ALA A 96 21.27 8.85 -18.81
C ALA A 96 21.37 7.59 -19.68
N ASP A 97 21.74 6.46 -19.06
CA ASP A 97 21.78 5.16 -19.73
C ASP A 97 20.37 4.57 -19.90
N GLU A 98 20.13 3.96 -21.06
CA GLU A 98 18.83 3.36 -21.40
C GLU A 98 18.61 1.98 -20.75
N GLU A 99 19.70 1.21 -20.53
CA GLU A 99 19.62 -0.17 -20.01
C GLU A 99 18.99 -0.28 -18.62
N PRO A 100 19.32 0.56 -17.62
CA PRO A 100 18.64 0.54 -16.33
C PRO A 100 17.13 0.79 -16.44
N ILE A 101 16.70 1.63 -17.40
CA ILE A 101 15.29 1.92 -17.64
C ILE A 101 14.60 0.68 -18.23
N LYS A 102 15.21 0.02 -19.22
CA LYS A 102 14.70 -1.23 -19.79
C LYS A 102 14.61 -2.33 -18.75
N GLN A 103 15.62 -2.46 -17.90
CA GLN A 103 15.62 -3.43 -16.81
C GLN A 103 14.45 -3.18 -15.85
N LEU A 104 14.19 -1.93 -15.47
CA LEU A 104 13.06 -1.57 -14.62
C LEU A 104 11.71 -1.86 -15.30
N LEU A 105 11.59 -1.52 -16.58
CA LEU A 105 10.37 -1.72 -17.37
C LEU A 105 10.12 -3.19 -17.76
N SER A 106 11.12 -4.08 -17.61
CA SER A 106 10.94 -5.52 -17.83
C SER A 106 9.91 -6.11 -16.86
N ASP A 107 9.73 -5.52 -15.68
CA ASP A 107 8.71 -5.91 -14.71
C ASP A 107 7.31 -5.41 -15.15
N PRO A 108 6.35 -6.33 -15.41
CA PRO A 108 4.98 -5.93 -15.78
C PRO A 108 4.30 -5.06 -14.73
N ALA A 109 4.54 -5.30 -13.44
CA ALA A 109 3.94 -4.52 -12.37
C ALA A 109 4.45 -3.07 -12.39
N VAL A 110 5.72 -2.86 -12.76
CA VAL A 110 6.29 -1.50 -12.86
C VAL A 110 5.69 -0.76 -14.05
N ARG A 111 5.61 -1.40 -15.23
CA ARG A 111 4.92 -0.83 -16.39
C ARG A 111 3.50 -0.42 -16.04
N ARG A 112 2.75 -1.31 -15.37
CA ARG A 112 1.38 -1.05 -14.95
C ARG A 112 1.28 0.13 -13.97
N GLY A 113 2.20 0.23 -13.01
CA GLY A 113 2.27 1.38 -12.09
C GLY A 113 2.44 2.72 -12.83
N ILE A 114 3.36 2.75 -13.79
CA ILE A 114 3.59 3.93 -14.65
C ILE A 114 2.33 4.25 -15.45
N VAL A 115 1.74 3.27 -16.12
CA VAL A 115 0.51 3.44 -16.93
C VAL A 115 -0.66 3.93 -16.07
N THR A 116 -0.85 3.40 -14.86
CA THR A 116 -1.90 3.84 -13.94
C THR A 116 -1.72 5.30 -13.50
N THR A 117 -0.48 5.75 -13.31
CA THR A 117 -0.19 7.16 -13.04
C THR A 117 -0.50 8.05 -14.24
N LEU A 118 -0.04 7.65 -15.43
CA LEU A 118 -0.31 8.38 -16.68
C LEU A 118 -1.80 8.42 -17.00
N ARG A 119 -2.56 7.34 -16.72
CA ARG A 119 -4.01 7.30 -16.85
C ARG A 119 -4.68 8.28 -15.88
N GLY A 120 -4.18 8.38 -14.65
CA GLY A 120 -4.60 9.40 -13.69
C GLY A 120 -4.40 10.82 -14.19
N ILE A 121 -3.21 11.13 -14.73
CA ILE A 121 -2.91 12.45 -15.30
C ILE A 121 -3.80 12.75 -16.53
N ALA A 122 -4.03 11.75 -17.39
CA ALA A 122 -4.89 11.91 -18.57
C ALA A 122 -6.34 12.27 -18.18
N LEU A 123 -6.87 11.61 -17.15
CA LEU A 123 -8.23 11.79 -16.65
C LEU A 123 -8.38 13.07 -15.82
N PHE A 124 -7.55 13.23 -14.79
CA PHE A 124 -7.71 14.23 -13.75
C PHE A 124 -6.77 15.43 -13.88
N GLY A 125 -5.76 15.34 -14.73
CA GLY A 125 -4.62 16.28 -14.72
C GLY A 125 -3.66 15.95 -13.58
N VAL A 126 -2.63 16.78 -13.44
CA VAL A 126 -1.73 16.72 -12.27
C VAL A 126 -2.49 17.27 -11.07
N THR A 127 -2.55 16.49 -9.99
CA THR A 127 -3.26 16.81 -8.75
C THR A 127 -2.38 16.52 -7.55
N THR A 128 -2.61 17.20 -6.43
CA THR A 128 -1.86 16.95 -5.19
C THR A 128 -2.82 16.79 -4.01
N PRO A 129 -2.90 15.59 -3.41
CA PRO A 129 -2.22 14.38 -3.86
C PRO A 129 -2.74 13.87 -5.22
N GLN A 130 -1.93 13.07 -5.93
CA GLN A 130 -2.30 12.61 -7.27
C GLN A 130 -3.48 11.64 -7.21
N LYS A 131 -4.55 11.98 -7.95
CA LYS A 131 -5.70 11.12 -8.20
C LYS A 131 -5.30 10.01 -9.18
N LEU A 132 -5.63 8.77 -8.80
CA LEU A 132 -5.35 7.56 -9.58
C LEU A 132 -6.66 6.81 -9.90
N PRO A 133 -6.80 6.28 -11.13
CA PRO A 133 -7.99 5.53 -11.55
C PRO A 133 -8.03 4.10 -10.98
N ALA A 134 -6.94 3.65 -10.37
CA ALA A 134 -6.84 2.42 -9.60
C ALA A 134 -5.76 2.60 -8.50
N PRO A 135 -5.84 1.87 -7.37
CA PRO A 135 -4.78 1.87 -6.38
C PRO A 135 -3.55 1.12 -6.91
N PHE A 136 -2.38 1.45 -6.37
CA PHE A 136 -1.17 0.68 -6.65
C PHE A 136 -1.14 -0.67 -5.94
N PHE A 137 -1.86 -0.79 -4.83
CA PHE A 137 -1.80 -1.97 -3.99
C PHE A 137 -3.17 -2.32 -3.43
N ILE A 138 -3.59 -3.57 -3.64
CA ILE A 138 -4.74 -4.17 -2.98
C ILE A 138 -4.24 -5.15 -1.93
N VAL A 139 -4.74 -5.05 -0.70
CA VAL A 139 -4.63 -6.14 0.27
C VAL A 139 -5.97 -6.86 0.30
N TRP A 140 -5.96 -8.11 -0.13
CA TRP A 140 -7.12 -8.95 -0.18
C TRP A 140 -7.15 -9.86 1.04
N ASN A 141 -8.08 -9.60 1.95
CA ASN A 141 -8.47 -10.55 2.98
C ASN A 141 -9.08 -11.78 2.29
N PHE A 142 -8.24 -12.77 1.98
CA PHE A 142 -8.55 -13.83 1.01
C PHE A 142 -9.61 -14.82 1.52
N THR A 143 -9.63 -15.00 2.83
CA THR A 143 -10.57 -15.82 3.60
C THR A 143 -10.61 -15.29 5.02
N ASN A 144 -11.67 -15.59 5.77
CA ASN A 144 -11.71 -15.37 7.21
C ASN A 144 -11.19 -16.59 8.00
N ALA A 145 -10.93 -17.72 7.34
CA ALA A 145 -10.34 -18.89 7.95
C ALA A 145 -8.94 -18.58 8.49
N CYS A 146 -8.66 -18.94 9.75
CA CYS A 146 -7.32 -18.78 10.31
C CYS A 146 -7.03 -19.87 11.34
N ASN A 147 -5.81 -20.39 11.28
CA ASN A 147 -5.24 -21.37 12.22
C ASN A 147 -4.65 -20.72 13.49
N LEU A 148 -4.78 -19.40 13.67
CA LEU A 148 -4.39 -18.65 14.87
C LEU A 148 -5.57 -17.93 15.53
N ARG A 149 -5.32 -17.33 16.71
CA ARG A 149 -6.31 -16.60 17.53
C ARG A 149 -5.71 -15.32 18.13
N CYS A 150 -4.96 -14.56 17.33
CA CYS A 150 -4.22 -13.38 17.80
C CYS A 150 -5.13 -12.35 18.48
N ILE A 151 -4.69 -11.79 19.61
CA ILE A 151 -5.49 -10.84 20.40
C ILE A 151 -5.73 -9.50 19.69
N HIS A 152 -4.81 -9.10 18.81
CA HIS A 152 -4.85 -7.84 18.07
C HIS A 152 -5.47 -7.96 16.66
N CYS A 153 -6.03 -9.14 16.31
CA CYS A 153 -6.40 -9.45 14.93
C CYS A 153 -7.45 -8.48 14.37
N TYR A 154 -7.06 -7.70 13.36
CA TYR A 154 -7.92 -6.70 12.72
C TYR A 154 -9.13 -7.33 12.01
N GLN A 155 -8.96 -8.53 11.45
CA GLN A 155 -10.01 -9.24 10.71
C GLN A 155 -11.01 -9.95 11.62
N ASN A 156 -10.67 -10.14 12.90
CA ASN A 156 -11.35 -11.10 13.77
C ASN A 156 -11.44 -12.50 13.13
N ALA A 157 -10.36 -12.92 12.47
CA ALA A 157 -10.32 -14.17 11.71
C ALA A 157 -10.47 -15.41 12.60
N GLY A 158 -11.08 -16.46 12.05
CA GLY A 158 -11.36 -17.71 12.73
C GLY A 158 -11.91 -18.77 11.78
N LYS A 159 -13.24 -18.88 11.70
CA LYS A 159 -13.91 -19.75 10.72
C LYS A 159 -14.10 -18.99 9.40
N PRO A 160 -14.18 -19.69 8.25
CA PRO A 160 -14.57 -19.06 6.99
C PRO A 160 -15.90 -18.30 7.15
N LEU A 161 -16.06 -17.18 6.42
CA LEU A 161 -17.36 -16.53 6.32
C LEU A 161 -18.34 -17.41 5.52
N PRO A 162 -19.65 -17.32 5.78
CA PRO A 162 -20.63 -18.11 5.04
C PRO A 162 -20.71 -17.73 3.55
N ASN A 163 -20.36 -16.49 3.22
CA ASN A 163 -20.55 -15.85 1.92
C ASN A 163 -19.23 -15.49 1.20
N GLU A 164 -18.12 -16.17 1.53
CA GLU A 164 -16.84 -15.98 0.82
C GLU A 164 -17.01 -16.21 -0.69
N LEU A 165 -16.19 -15.52 -1.48
CA LEU A 165 -16.16 -15.66 -2.92
C LEU A 165 -15.82 -17.10 -3.32
N THR A 166 -16.52 -17.63 -4.31
CA THR A 166 -16.15 -18.91 -4.94
C THR A 166 -14.84 -18.76 -5.71
N LEU A 167 -14.22 -19.87 -6.11
CA LEU A 167 -13.01 -19.82 -6.95
C LEU A 167 -13.25 -19.05 -8.25
N GLU A 168 -14.41 -19.25 -8.90
CA GLU A 168 -14.77 -18.54 -10.12
C GLU A 168 -14.88 -17.03 -9.90
N GLU A 169 -15.53 -16.63 -8.80
CA GLU A 169 -15.64 -15.21 -8.43
C GLU A 169 -14.27 -14.62 -8.08
N LYS A 170 -13.41 -15.37 -7.38
CA LYS A 170 -12.03 -14.93 -7.08
C LYS A 170 -11.22 -14.73 -8.37
N LEU A 171 -11.33 -15.66 -9.32
CA LEU A 171 -10.69 -15.51 -10.63
C LEU A 171 -11.24 -14.29 -11.37
N ARG A 172 -12.56 -14.04 -11.33
CA ARG A 172 -13.17 -12.82 -11.90
C ARG A 172 -12.59 -11.55 -11.27
N VAL A 173 -12.48 -11.50 -9.95
CA VAL A 173 -11.86 -10.37 -9.23
C VAL A 173 -10.44 -10.12 -9.72
N VAL A 174 -9.61 -11.15 -9.86
CA VAL A 174 -8.24 -11.00 -10.37
C VAL A 174 -8.24 -10.37 -11.77
N ARG A 175 -9.19 -10.75 -12.65
CA ARG A 175 -9.34 -10.11 -13.98
C ARG A 175 -9.77 -8.65 -13.87
N GLU A 176 -10.76 -8.33 -13.05
CA GLU A 176 -11.25 -6.95 -12.89
C GLU A 176 -10.15 -6.01 -12.34
N LEU A 177 -9.32 -6.50 -11.42
CA LEU A 177 -8.18 -5.73 -10.90
C LEU A 177 -7.08 -5.54 -11.95
N ASP A 178 -6.90 -6.50 -12.85
CA ASP A 178 -5.94 -6.44 -13.96
C ASP A 178 -6.37 -5.36 -14.97
N GLU A 179 -7.64 -5.42 -15.40
CA GLU A 179 -8.25 -4.44 -16.31
C GLU A 179 -8.27 -3.02 -15.72
N ALA A 180 -8.45 -2.90 -14.40
CA ALA A 180 -8.36 -1.62 -13.71
C ALA A 180 -6.93 -1.03 -13.70
N GLY A 181 -5.91 -1.85 -13.91
CA GLY A 181 -4.51 -1.44 -13.88
C GLY A 181 -3.89 -1.50 -12.49
N VAL A 182 -4.34 -2.41 -11.61
CA VAL A 182 -3.72 -2.63 -10.30
C VAL A 182 -2.36 -3.34 -10.48
N PRO A 183 -1.23 -2.76 -10.03
CA PRO A 183 0.10 -3.36 -10.13
C PRO A 183 0.36 -4.52 -9.16
N ALA A 184 -0.13 -4.42 -7.93
CA ALA A 184 0.26 -5.31 -6.85
C ALA A 184 -0.94 -5.78 -6.03
N ILE A 185 -0.94 -7.06 -5.67
CA ILE A 185 -1.95 -7.66 -4.80
C ILE A 185 -1.22 -8.46 -3.71
N ALA A 186 -1.54 -8.17 -2.45
CA ALA A 186 -1.17 -9.00 -1.32
C ALA A 186 -2.36 -9.82 -0.84
N LEU A 187 -2.18 -11.13 -0.72
CA LEU A 187 -3.12 -12.01 -0.05
C LEU A 187 -2.90 -11.91 1.48
N SER A 188 -3.98 -11.70 2.23
CA SER A 188 -3.99 -11.52 3.69
C SER A 188 -5.35 -11.96 4.29
N GLY A 189 -5.80 -11.35 5.40
CA GLY A 189 -7.12 -11.56 6.02
C GLY A 189 -7.08 -12.44 7.27
N GLY A 190 -7.78 -13.57 7.20
CA GLY A 190 -7.37 -14.74 7.95
C GLY A 190 -5.99 -15.22 7.48
N GLU A 191 -5.81 -16.52 7.33
CA GLU A 191 -4.57 -17.08 6.81
C GLU A 191 -4.78 -17.58 5.37
N PRO A 192 -4.27 -16.90 4.33
CA PRO A 192 -4.47 -17.34 2.94
C PRO A 192 -3.98 -18.77 2.70
N THR A 193 -2.89 -19.16 3.35
CA THR A 193 -2.23 -20.45 3.08
C THR A 193 -3.01 -21.68 3.57
N VAL A 194 -4.06 -21.50 4.40
CA VAL A 194 -4.95 -22.61 4.78
C VAL A 194 -6.12 -22.77 3.81
N HIS A 195 -6.30 -21.87 2.86
CA HIS A 195 -7.42 -21.88 1.94
C HIS A 195 -7.09 -22.67 0.66
N ARG A 196 -7.98 -23.58 0.23
CA ARG A 196 -7.77 -24.46 -0.93
C ARG A 196 -7.50 -23.71 -2.25
N ASP A 197 -8.15 -22.56 -2.43
CA ASP A 197 -8.03 -21.72 -3.63
C ASP A 197 -6.71 -20.90 -3.67
N PHE A 198 -5.84 -20.98 -2.66
CA PHE A 198 -4.60 -20.20 -2.62
C PHE A 198 -3.73 -20.40 -3.87
N TRP A 199 -3.51 -21.66 -4.26
CA TRP A 199 -2.66 -22.00 -5.40
C TRP A 199 -3.17 -21.49 -6.75
N PRO A 200 -4.42 -21.77 -7.17
CA PRO A 200 -4.92 -21.28 -8.46
C PRO A 200 -4.95 -19.75 -8.53
N ILE A 201 -5.25 -19.06 -7.42
CA ILE A 201 -5.28 -17.59 -7.41
C ILE A 201 -3.87 -16.99 -7.47
N LEU A 202 -2.90 -17.53 -6.73
CA LEU A 202 -1.51 -17.09 -6.84
C LEU A 202 -0.98 -17.26 -8.28
N ALA A 203 -1.28 -18.40 -8.90
CA ALA A 203 -0.87 -18.67 -10.27
C ALA A 203 -1.49 -17.68 -11.27
N GLU A 204 -2.79 -17.39 -11.15
CA GLU A 204 -3.47 -16.44 -12.04
C GLU A 204 -2.98 -15.00 -11.84
N MET A 205 -2.70 -14.60 -10.59
CA MET A 205 -2.09 -13.30 -10.30
C MET A 205 -0.68 -13.19 -10.93
N ALA A 206 0.15 -14.22 -10.78
CA ALA A 206 1.49 -14.22 -11.37
C ALA A 206 1.42 -14.20 -12.91
N ARG A 207 0.52 -14.99 -13.51
CA ARG A 207 0.33 -15.06 -14.97
C ARG A 207 -0.04 -13.70 -15.56
N ARG A 208 -0.87 -12.92 -14.85
CA ARG A 208 -1.27 -11.56 -15.26
C ARG A 208 -0.23 -10.48 -14.94
N GLY A 209 0.94 -10.85 -14.43
CA GLY A 209 2.02 -9.90 -14.20
C GLY A 209 1.86 -9.02 -12.95
N PHE A 210 0.97 -9.38 -12.02
CA PHE A 210 0.90 -8.66 -10.74
C PHE A 210 2.20 -8.85 -9.93
N TYR A 211 2.58 -7.84 -9.17
CA TYR A 211 3.49 -8.05 -8.04
C TYR A 211 2.75 -8.83 -6.95
N THR A 212 2.98 -10.13 -6.90
CA THR A 212 2.32 -11.05 -5.96
C THR A 212 2.99 -10.98 -4.58
N ALA A 213 2.17 -10.69 -3.58
CA ALA A 213 2.59 -10.58 -2.20
C ALA A 213 1.69 -11.44 -1.30
N ILE A 214 2.22 -11.83 -0.14
CA ILE A 214 1.42 -12.44 0.92
C ILE A 214 1.84 -11.89 2.28
N ALA A 215 0.86 -11.57 3.12
CA ALA A 215 1.04 -11.39 4.55
C ALA A 215 0.49 -12.64 5.26
N THR A 216 1.36 -13.35 5.97
CA THR A 216 1.07 -14.68 6.54
C THR A 216 1.58 -14.77 7.98
N ASN A 217 0.96 -15.65 8.77
CA ASN A 217 1.50 -16.05 10.07
C ASN A 217 2.74 -16.96 9.99
N GLY A 218 3.12 -17.41 8.78
CA GLY A 218 4.36 -18.14 8.52
C GLY A 218 4.33 -19.62 8.89
N ILE A 219 3.26 -20.14 9.51
CA ILE A 219 3.19 -21.53 9.96
C ILE A 219 3.38 -22.52 8.82
N THR A 220 2.72 -22.27 7.68
CA THR A 220 2.79 -23.12 6.49
C THR A 220 4.12 -22.97 5.75
N PHE A 221 4.74 -21.79 5.80
CA PHE A 221 6.07 -21.54 5.22
C PHE A 221 7.20 -22.25 5.97
N ALA A 222 6.96 -22.74 7.19
CA ALA A 222 7.91 -23.59 7.90
C ALA A 222 8.22 -24.90 7.13
N ASP A 223 7.27 -25.36 6.31
CA ASP A 223 7.47 -26.42 5.33
C ASP A 223 8.18 -25.85 4.08
N MET A 224 9.37 -26.39 3.78
CA MET A 224 10.16 -25.96 2.64
C MET A 224 9.48 -26.26 1.30
N GLU A 225 8.79 -27.39 1.16
CA GLU A 225 8.13 -27.76 -0.10
C GLU A 225 7.00 -26.77 -0.43
N PHE A 226 6.26 -26.33 0.60
CA PHE A 226 5.25 -25.27 0.47
C PHE A 226 5.89 -23.97 -0.03
N ALA A 227 6.98 -23.53 0.61
CA ALA A 227 7.66 -22.29 0.28
C ALA A 227 8.26 -22.31 -1.15
N GLU A 228 8.86 -23.43 -1.55
CA GLU A 228 9.38 -23.66 -2.90
C GLU A 228 8.26 -23.62 -3.95
N ARG A 229 7.13 -24.28 -3.67
CA ARG A 229 5.96 -24.25 -4.55
C ARG A 229 5.40 -22.84 -4.70
N ALA A 230 5.30 -22.07 -3.62
CA ALA A 230 4.84 -20.68 -3.67
C ALA A 230 5.77 -19.81 -4.53
N LYS A 231 7.09 -19.91 -4.34
CA LYS A 231 8.07 -19.23 -5.18
C LYS A 231 7.93 -19.63 -6.66
N LYS A 232 7.84 -20.94 -6.95
CA LYS A 232 7.73 -21.47 -8.32
C LYS A 232 6.46 -20.99 -9.04
N LEU A 233 5.35 -20.85 -8.32
CA LEU A 233 4.10 -20.31 -8.86
C LEU A 233 4.12 -18.79 -9.05
N GLY A 234 5.21 -18.14 -8.66
CA GLY A 234 5.44 -16.72 -8.92
C GLY A 234 5.14 -15.83 -7.73
N LEU A 235 5.14 -16.33 -6.49
CA LEU A 235 5.16 -15.46 -5.29
C LEU A 235 6.46 -14.66 -5.25
N ARG A 236 6.36 -13.33 -5.10
CA ARG A 236 7.52 -12.43 -5.11
C ARG A 236 7.88 -11.90 -3.71
N TYR A 237 6.87 -11.52 -2.93
CA TYR A 237 7.03 -10.98 -1.58
C TYR A 237 6.29 -11.79 -0.53
N VAL A 238 6.97 -12.06 0.59
CA VAL A 238 6.39 -12.75 1.73
C VAL A 238 6.70 -11.99 3.01
N GLU A 239 5.66 -11.61 3.72
CA GLU A 239 5.75 -10.90 4.99
C GLU A 239 5.27 -11.82 6.10
N ILE A 240 6.20 -12.19 6.99
CA ILE A 240 5.94 -13.14 8.07
C ILE A 240 5.85 -12.41 9.39
N SER A 241 4.71 -12.62 10.01
CA SER A 241 4.30 -12.07 11.29
C SER A 241 5.10 -12.63 12.47
N ILE A 242 5.99 -11.83 13.07
CA ILE A 242 6.77 -12.15 14.28
C ILE A 242 6.72 -10.95 15.24
N ASP A 243 5.90 -11.04 16.30
CA ASP A 243 5.65 -9.93 17.24
C ASP A 243 6.48 -9.92 18.53
N ALA A 244 7.45 -10.82 18.66
CA ALA A 244 8.43 -10.86 19.74
C ALA A 244 9.58 -11.79 19.36
N ALA A 245 10.76 -11.55 19.92
CA ALA A 245 11.87 -12.49 19.81
C ALA A 245 11.71 -13.62 20.84
N ASP A 246 11.10 -13.32 21.99
CA ASP A 246 10.71 -14.32 22.98
C ASP A 246 9.53 -15.18 22.47
N PRO A 247 9.68 -16.53 22.40
CA PRO A 247 8.63 -17.42 21.95
C PRO A 247 7.35 -17.36 22.79
N ASN A 248 7.45 -17.20 24.11
CA ASN A 248 6.29 -17.17 25.00
C ASN A 248 5.47 -15.89 24.81
N ILE A 249 6.14 -14.74 24.62
CA ILE A 249 5.47 -13.46 24.35
C ILE A 249 4.76 -13.54 23.01
N HIS A 250 5.45 -14.02 21.97
CA HIS A 250 4.87 -14.17 20.62
C HIS A 250 3.67 -15.11 20.62
N ASP A 251 3.82 -16.32 21.16
CA ASP A 251 2.77 -17.35 21.15
C ASP A 251 1.54 -16.91 21.93
N LYS A 252 1.72 -16.22 23.07
CA LYS A 252 0.62 -15.64 23.84
C LYS A 252 -0.10 -14.55 23.05
N PHE A 253 0.64 -13.67 22.38
CA PHE A 253 0.08 -12.59 21.57
C PHE A 253 -0.67 -13.11 20.31
N ARG A 254 -0.19 -14.23 19.74
CA ARG A 254 -0.76 -14.90 18.56
C ARG A 254 -1.80 -15.99 18.90
N GLY A 255 -1.91 -16.35 20.17
CA GLY A 255 -2.94 -17.22 20.73
C GLY A 255 -2.76 -18.72 20.47
N VAL A 256 -1.58 -19.16 20.02
CA VAL A 256 -1.30 -20.58 19.73
C VAL A 256 0.13 -20.94 20.12
N PRO A 257 0.35 -21.93 21.00
CA PRO A 257 1.69 -22.45 21.32
C PRO A 257 2.42 -23.02 20.09
N GLY A 258 3.73 -22.77 20.02
CA GLY A 258 4.60 -23.18 18.92
C GLY A 258 4.46 -22.33 17.65
N ALA A 259 3.70 -21.23 17.67
CA ALA A 259 3.56 -20.34 16.52
C ALA A 259 4.89 -19.66 16.16
N TRP A 260 5.64 -19.20 17.17
CA TRP A 260 6.92 -18.52 17.00
C TRP A 260 7.92 -19.40 16.26
N SER A 261 8.09 -20.65 16.69
CA SER A 261 9.07 -21.57 16.10
C SER A 261 8.82 -21.78 14.60
N ARG A 262 7.54 -21.93 14.21
CA ARG A 262 7.14 -22.13 12.82
C ARG A 262 7.23 -20.83 12.01
N ALA A 263 6.84 -19.70 12.58
CA ALA A 263 6.97 -18.40 11.92
C ALA A 263 8.45 -18.06 11.62
N VAL A 264 9.34 -18.24 12.61
CA VAL A 264 10.79 -18.04 12.43
C VAL A 264 11.36 -19.00 11.40
N GLN A 265 10.99 -20.29 11.44
CA GLN A 265 11.43 -21.24 10.42
C GLN A 265 10.94 -20.87 9.02
N GLY A 266 9.68 -20.42 8.90
CA GLY A 266 9.12 -19.95 7.64
C GLY A 266 9.86 -18.74 7.08
N LEU A 267 10.26 -17.81 7.96
CA LEU A 267 11.06 -16.66 7.57
C LEU A 267 12.46 -17.05 7.09
N ARG A 268 13.11 -17.99 7.79
CA ARG A 268 14.40 -18.56 7.36
C ARG A 268 14.28 -19.25 5.99
N ASN A 269 13.22 -20.02 5.76
CA ASN A 269 12.97 -20.67 4.47
C ASN A 269 12.78 -19.64 3.36
N ALA A 270 11.97 -18.60 3.59
CA ALA A 270 11.73 -17.53 2.63
C ALA A 270 13.02 -16.80 2.24
N VAL A 271 13.86 -16.45 3.22
CA VAL A 271 15.17 -15.83 2.99
C VAL A 271 16.11 -16.77 2.23
N LYS A 272 16.18 -18.05 2.63
CA LYS A 272 17.00 -19.06 1.95
C LYS A 272 16.63 -19.24 0.48
N LEU A 273 15.34 -19.15 0.17
CA LEU A 273 14.83 -19.21 -1.20
C LEU A 273 15.04 -17.91 -1.98
N GLY A 274 15.54 -16.83 -1.38
CA GLY A 274 15.71 -15.54 -2.05
C GLY A 274 14.40 -14.87 -2.43
N LEU A 275 13.30 -15.17 -1.73
CA LEU A 275 12.09 -14.36 -1.81
C LEU A 275 12.37 -12.97 -1.24
N SER A 276 11.62 -11.96 -1.69
CA SER A 276 11.60 -10.67 -1.01
C SER A 276 10.88 -10.85 0.34
N ALA A 277 11.65 -11.21 1.36
CA ALA A 277 11.13 -11.59 2.66
C ALA A 277 11.20 -10.41 3.64
N ALA A 278 10.11 -10.20 4.39
CA ALA A 278 10.03 -9.22 5.45
C ALA A 278 9.54 -9.84 6.76
N LEU A 279 10.04 -9.30 7.87
CA LEU A 279 9.48 -9.55 9.19
C LEU A 279 8.44 -8.47 9.49
N ALA A 280 7.20 -8.87 9.79
CA ALA A 280 6.15 -7.98 10.24
C ALA A 280 5.91 -8.07 11.74
N PHE A 281 5.78 -6.91 12.39
CA PHE A 281 5.59 -6.79 13.83
C PHE A 281 4.51 -5.76 14.14
N THR A 282 3.40 -6.15 14.76
CA THR A 282 2.39 -5.21 15.25
C THR A 282 2.83 -4.64 16.59
N VAL A 283 3.18 -3.36 16.62
CA VAL A 283 3.68 -2.71 17.84
C VAL A 283 2.54 -2.32 18.79
N THR A 284 2.67 -2.76 20.04
CA THR A 284 1.74 -2.52 21.14
C THR A 284 2.51 -2.35 22.45
N LYS A 285 1.85 -1.92 23.53
CA LYS A 285 2.45 -1.87 24.87
C LYS A 285 2.91 -3.24 25.38
N VAL A 286 2.32 -4.32 24.89
CA VAL A 286 2.65 -5.70 25.30
C VAL A 286 4.05 -6.09 24.83
N ASN A 287 4.46 -5.64 23.64
CA ASN A 287 5.65 -6.14 22.97
C ASN A 287 6.65 -5.05 22.56
N ILE A 288 6.39 -3.77 22.83
CA ILE A 288 7.33 -2.68 22.46
C ILE A 288 8.75 -2.89 22.98
N ASN A 289 8.92 -3.56 24.12
CA ASN A 289 10.23 -3.88 24.71
C ASN A 289 10.98 -5.01 23.96
N GLU A 290 10.34 -5.69 23.02
CA GLU A 290 10.94 -6.75 22.18
C GLU A 290 11.51 -6.22 20.86
N VAL A 291 11.31 -4.93 20.55
CA VAL A 291 11.70 -4.32 19.27
C VAL A 291 13.18 -4.55 18.95
N ASP A 292 14.08 -4.32 19.91
CA ASP A 292 15.52 -4.49 19.68
C ASP A 292 15.90 -5.92 19.40
N LYS A 293 15.36 -6.86 20.19
CA LYS A 293 15.61 -8.29 20.02
C LYS A 293 15.06 -8.80 18.69
N VAL A 294 13.92 -8.28 18.24
CA VAL A 294 13.34 -8.63 16.92
C VAL A 294 14.19 -8.08 15.79
N LEU A 295 14.75 -6.87 15.93
CA LEU A 295 15.69 -6.33 14.95
C LEU A 295 16.99 -7.13 14.91
N ASP A 296 17.51 -7.58 16.06
CA ASP A 296 18.67 -8.47 16.15
C ASP A 296 18.38 -9.83 15.47
N LEU A 297 17.22 -10.42 15.76
CA LEU A 297 16.76 -11.66 15.13
C LEU A 297 16.62 -11.51 13.60
N ALA A 298 16.06 -10.39 13.13
CA ALA A 298 15.93 -10.11 11.71
C ALA A 298 17.30 -10.03 11.01
N GLN A 299 18.29 -9.39 11.65
CA GLN A 299 19.66 -9.35 11.14
C GLN A 299 20.32 -10.72 11.12
N GLU A 300 20.16 -11.51 12.18
CA GLU A 300 20.71 -12.87 12.28
C GLU A 300 20.16 -13.77 11.16
N ILE A 301 18.87 -13.67 10.85
CA ILE A 301 18.24 -14.42 9.77
C ILE A 301 18.68 -13.92 8.38
N GLY A 302 19.13 -12.67 8.26
CA GLY A 302 19.48 -12.03 6.99
C GLY A 302 18.29 -11.37 6.28
N VAL A 303 17.26 -10.97 7.04
CA VAL A 303 16.08 -10.27 6.51
C VAL A 303 16.48 -8.85 6.12
N ARG A 304 16.13 -8.42 4.91
CA ARG A 304 16.43 -7.05 4.46
C ARG A 304 15.51 -5.99 5.06
N ARG A 305 14.27 -6.40 5.40
CA ARG A 305 13.17 -5.50 5.71
C ARG A 305 12.38 -5.92 6.95
N VAL A 306 12.16 -4.96 7.83
CA VAL A 306 11.29 -5.09 9.01
C VAL A 306 10.18 -4.04 8.91
N VAL A 307 8.94 -4.50 8.96
CA VAL A 307 7.74 -3.66 8.85
C VAL A 307 7.02 -3.65 10.19
N PHE A 308 7.03 -2.50 10.85
CA PHE A 308 6.29 -2.30 12.08
C PHE A 308 4.85 -1.87 11.77
N PHE A 309 3.91 -2.76 12.03
CA PHE A 309 2.49 -2.48 11.91
C PHE A 309 2.00 -1.66 13.09
N ASN A 310 1.29 -0.61 12.75
CA ASN A 310 0.50 0.15 13.69
C ASN A 310 -0.71 -0.68 14.18
N PHE A 311 -0.90 -0.76 15.50
CA PHE A 311 -2.15 -1.22 16.08
C PHE A 311 -3.33 -0.27 15.76
N VAL A 312 -4.37 -0.83 15.15
CA VAL A 312 -5.65 -0.16 14.92
C VAL A 312 -6.73 -0.95 15.66
N PRO A 313 -7.60 -0.30 16.47
CA PRO A 313 -8.60 -0.99 17.27
C PRO A 313 -9.80 -1.44 16.43
N VAL A 314 -9.58 -2.46 15.61
CA VAL A 314 -10.58 -3.11 14.76
C VAL A 314 -10.52 -4.63 14.98
N GLY A 315 -11.59 -5.35 14.64
CA GLY A 315 -11.69 -6.78 14.93
C GLY A 315 -11.52 -7.06 16.43
N ARG A 316 -10.66 -8.03 16.79
CA ARG A 316 -10.32 -8.33 18.19
C ARG A 316 -9.49 -7.25 18.87
N GLY A 317 -8.83 -6.38 18.10
CA GLY A 317 -8.15 -5.20 18.63
C GLY A 317 -9.11 -4.27 19.39
N ARG A 318 -10.42 -4.30 19.10
CA ARG A 318 -11.44 -3.52 19.83
C ARG A 318 -11.60 -3.94 21.28
N GLU A 319 -11.34 -5.20 21.58
CA GLU A 319 -11.46 -5.76 22.92
C GLU A 319 -10.20 -5.49 23.77
N ASN A 320 -9.14 -4.96 23.14
CA ASN A 320 -7.81 -4.81 23.73
C ASN A 320 -7.30 -3.37 23.52
N LEU A 321 -8.11 -2.35 23.81
CA LEU A 321 -7.73 -0.94 23.59
C LEU A 321 -6.56 -0.48 24.47
N ASP A 322 -6.39 -1.12 25.62
CA ASP A 322 -5.36 -0.81 26.61
C ASP A 322 -3.93 -1.07 26.09
N ILE A 323 -3.78 -2.00 25.13
CA ILE A 323 -2.48 -2.33 24.53
C ILE A 323 -2.03 -1.32 23.47
N ASP A 324 -2.90 -0.40 23.03
CA ASP A 324 -2.52 0.61 22.05
C ASP A 324 -1.52 1.61 22.67
N LEU A 325 -0.57 2.06 21.86
CA LEU A 325 0.41 3.07 22.28
C LEU A 325 -0.26 4.44 22.42
N SER A 326 0.12 5.17 23.46
CA SER A 326 -0.14 6.60 23.54
C SER A 326 0.55 7.35 22.39
N PRO A 327 0.08 8.58 22.07
CA PRO A 327 0.75 9.45 21.11
C PRO A 327 2.24 9.67 21.41
N GLU A 328 2.59 9.81 22.69
CA GLU A 328 3.95 10.01 23.17
C GLU A 328 4.80 8.75 22.96
N GLU A 329 4.34 7.58 23.38
CA GLU A 329 5.04 6.29 23.17
C GLU A 329 5.23 6.02 21.68
N ARG A 330 4.22 6.30 20.86
CA ARG A 330 4.30 6.11 19.41
C ARG A 330 5.28 7.07 18.74
N GLU A 331 5.29 8.35 19.13
CA GLU A 331 6.26 9.31 18.60
C GLU A 331 7.69 8.89 18.94
N GLN A 332 7.93 8.46 20.19
CA GLN A 332 9.23 7.95 20.62
C GLN A 332 9.64 6.72 19.81
N PHE A 333 8.73 5.75 19.66
CA PHE A 333 8.96 4.55 18.86
C PHE A 333 9.28 4.87 17.39
N LEU A 334 8.51 5.73 16.74
CA LEU A 334 8.74 6.08 15.32
C LEU A 334 10.09 6.77 15.11
N ARG A 335 10.48 7.67 16.03
CA ARG A 335 11.81 8.30 16.00
C ARG A 335 12.92 7.30 16.27
N TYR A 336 12.66 6.33 17.14
CA TYR A 336 13.59 5.26 17.46
C TYR A 336 13.87 4.38 16.23
N ILE A 337 12.84 3.83 15.60
CA ILE A 337 13.03 2.94 14.45
C ILE A 337 13.68 3.64 13.25
N TYR A 338 13.48 4.96 13.08
CA TYR A 338 14.21 5.73 12.06
C TYR A 338 15.72 5.74 12.35
N LYS A 339 16.12 5.98 13.60
CA LYS A 339 17.54 5.97 13.99
C LYS A 339 18.14 4.57 13.80
N GLU A 340 17.38 3.53 14.17
CA GLU A 340 17.78 2.14 13.98
C GLU A 340 17.92 1.77 12.50
N MET A 341 17.04 2.26 11.63
CA MET A 341 17.14 2.08 10.17
C MET A 341 18.50 2.57 9.66
N LYS A 342 18.93 3.76 10.09
CA LYS A 342 20.22 4.34 9.70
C LYS A 342 21.39 3.57 10.32
N ARG A 343 21.30 3.23 11.61
CA ARG A 343 22.35 2.53 12.36
C ARG A 343 22.61 1.13 11.80
N ARG A 344 21.55 0.36 11.54
CA ARG A 344 21.61 -1.04 11.11
C ARG A 344 21.76 -1.18 9.59
N LYS A 345 21.52 -0.12 8.81
CA LYS A 345 21.50 -0.13 7.35
C LYS A 345 20.52 -1.17 6.79
N MET A 346 19.35 -1.26 7.41
CA MET A 346 18.25 -2.14 7.04
C MET A 346 17.03 -1.31 6.64
N GLU A 347 16.12 -1.89 5.86
CA GLU A 347 14.82 -1.29 5.61
C GLU A 347 13.94 -1.48 6.86
N ILE A 348 13.88 -0.47 7.73
CA ILE A 348 13.02 -0.46 8.90
C ILE A 348 11.96 0.62 8.69
N VAL A 349 10.71 0.18 8.53
CA VAL A 349 9.58 1.05 8.18
C VAL A 349 8.39 0.81 9.11
N SER A 350 7.43 1.72 9.10
CA SER A 350 6.23 1.60 9.92
C SER A 350 4.96 1.92 9.14
N THR A 351 3.89 1.15 9.35
CA THR A 351 2.61 1.37 8.70
C THR A 351 1.83 2.58 9.23
N ALA A 352 2.32 3.20 10.31
CA ALA A 352 1.78 4.46 10.84
C ALA A 352 2.11 5.62 9.87
N PRO A 353 1.12 6.37 9.35
CA PRO A 353 1.37 7.51 8.45
C PRO A 353 2.26 8.60 9.06
N GLN A 354 2.28 8.71 10.40
CA GLN A 354 3.16 9.60 11.15
C GLN A 354 4.64 9.35 10.86
N TYR A 355 5.02 8.13 10.45
CA TYR A 355 6.41 7.81 10.12
C TYR A 355 6.94 8.70 9.01
N GLY A 356 6.13 9.04 8.00
CA GLY A 356 6.56 9.95 6.94
C GLY A 356 6.89 11.36 7.43
N ARG A 357 6.15 11.86 8.45
CA ARG A 357 6.53 13.11 9.13
C ARG A 357 7.84 12.95 9.91
N VAL A 358 8.00 11.85 10.65
CA VAL A 358 9.20 11.62 11.45
C VAL A 358 10.45 11.54 10.57
N VAL A 359 10.37 10.80 9.46
CA VAL A 359 11.44 10.71 8.45
C VAL A 359 11.75 12.09 7.90
N ASN A 360 10.75 12.88 7.49
CA ASN A 360 10.98 14.23 6.99
C ASN A 360 11.63 15.15 8.03
N GLN A 361 11.22 15.07 9.31
CA GLN A 361 11.78 15.87 10.40
C GLN A 361 13.22 15.49 10.77
N LEU A 362 13.54 14.20 10.78
CA LEU A 362 14.87 13.71 11.19
C LEU A 362 15.86 13.60 10.04
N GLY A 363 15.37 13.37 8.82
CA GLY A 363 16.18 13.29 7.61
C GLY A 363 16.73 14.62 7.13
N ASN A 364 16.26 15.75 7.68
CA ASN A 364 16.76 17.09 7.36
C ASN A 364 16.88 17.37 5.84
N GLY A 365 15.89 16.90 5.06
CA GLY A 365 15.84 17.05 3.61
C GLY A 365 16.58 15.99 2.78
N SER A 366 17.28 15.03 3.43
CA SER A 366 17.94 13.92 2.73
C SER A 366 17.03 12.70 2.55
N ASP A 367 16.23 12.37 3.56
CA ASP A 367 15.37 11.20 3.55
C ASP A 367 13.90 11.61 3.44
N THR A 368 13.14 10.92 2.62
CA THR A 368 11.67 11.05 2.57
C THR A 368 10.99 9.69 2.59
N ALA A 369 9.72 9.70 3.02
CA ALA A 369 8.87 8.54 2.93
C ALA A 369 7.73 8.82 1.94
N PRO A 370 7.92 8.58 0.64
CA PRO A 370 6.89 8.81 -0.40
C PRO A 370 5.66 7.94 -0.21
N THR A 371 5.82 6.83 0.50
CA THR A 371 4.77 6.05 1.12
C THR A 371 5.26 5.75 2.54
N HIS A 372 4.38 5.48 3.49
CA HIS A 372 4.82 5.10 4.84
C HIS A 372 5.52 3.72 4.90
N PHE A 373 5.62 3.02 3.76
CA PHE A 373 6.29 1.73 3.60
C PHE A 373 7.67 1.83 2.93
N VAL A 374 8.12 3.01 2.51
CA VAL A 374 9.41 3.16 1.82
C VAL A 374 10.09 4.40 2.38
N VAL A 375 11.39 4.30 2.65
CA VAL A 375 12.23 5.47 2.89
C VAL A 375 13.24 5.54 1.76
N ALA A 376 13.25 6.68 1.07
CA ALA A 376 14.12 6.95 -0.05
C ALA A 376 15.00 8.16 0.26
N ASN A 377 16.16 8.24 -0.40
CA ASN A 377 17.13 9.31 -0.24
C ASN A 377 17.54 9.94 -1.58
N ASP A 378 16.77 9.70 -2.64
CA ASP A 378 17.02 10.26 -3.96
C ASP A 378 16.17 11.52 -4.23
N PRO A 379 16.66 12.47 -5.05
CA PRO A 379 15.95 13.72 -5.33
C PRO A 379 14.59 13.54 -6.00
N ILE A 380 14.41 12.55 -6.87
CA ILE A 380 13.16 12.37 -7.62
C ILE A 380 12.04 11.94 -6.68
N THR A 381 12.32 10.93 -5.84
CA THR A 381 11.36 10.42 -4.87
C THR A 381 10.98 11.47 -3.82
N ARG A 382 11.93 12.34 -3.44
CA ARG A 382 11.66 13.48 -2.56
C ARG A 382 10.55 14.36 -3.12
N GLU A 383 10.65 14.75 -4.39
CA GLU A 383 9.65 15.63 -5.01
C GLU A 383 8.28 14.94 -5.18
N LEU A 384 8.27 13.62 -5.42
CA LEU A 384 7.03 12.84 -5.53
C LEU A 384 6.33 12.58 -4.18
N THR A 385 6.98 12.91 -3.07
CA THR A 385 6.49 12.55 -1.73
C THR A 385 5.15 13.20 -1.40
N GLU A 386 4.87 14.43 -1.82
CA GLU A 386 3.56 15.06 -1.57
C GLU A 386 2.46 14.56 -2.51
N PHE A 387 2.82 14.11 -3.70
CA PHE A 387 1.89 13.56 -4.69
C PHE A 387 1.36 12.19 -4.26
N ILE A 388 2.24 11.35 -3.73
CA ILE A 388 1.93 9.95 -3.38
C ILE A 388 1.66 9.79 -1.87
N GLY A 389 2.35 10.57 -1.03
CA GLY A 389 2.57 10.31 0.38
C GLY A 389 1.37 10.35 1.31
N GLY A 390 1.66 9.97 2.55
CA GLY A 390 0.74 9.85 3.68
C GLY A 390 -0.09 8.58 3.71
N CYS A 391 -1.24 8.64 4.39
CA CYS A 391 -2.19 7.54 4.43
C CYS A 391 -2.71 7.27 3.01
N GLY A 392 -2.48 6.05 2.53
CA GLY A 392 -2.87 5.63 1.18
C GLY A 392 -4.31 5.15 1.06
N ALA A 393 -5.06 5.09 2.17
CA ALA A 393 -6.41 4.54 2.22
C ALA A 393 -7.29 5.19 1.15
N GLY A 394 -7.91 4.36 0.31
CA GLY A 394 -8.76 4.77 -0.80
C GLY A 394 -8.06 5.56 -1.89
N ARG A 395 -6.73 5.72 -1.87
CA ARG A 395 -5.97 6.56 -2.83
C ARG A 395 -4.97 5.75 -3.65
N VAL A 396 -3.96 5.21 -2.98
CA VAL A 396 -2.94 4.33 -3.58
C VAL A 396 -3.07 2.90 -3.06
N TYR A 397 -3.99 2.69 -2.11
CA TYR A 397 -4.22 1.46 -1.37
C TYR A 397 -5.71 1.21 -1.21
N ALA A 398 -6.15 -0.05 -1.31
CA ALA A 398 -7.49 -0.48 -0.90
C ALA A 398 -7.46 -1.86 -0.23
N GLY A 399 -8.48 -2.13 0.58
CA GLY A 399 -8.76 -3.45 1.13
C GLY A 399 -9.86 -4.15 0.33
N LEU A 400 -9.76 -5.47 0.21
CA LEU A 400 -10.81 -6.33 -0.36
C LEU A 400 -11.13 -7.44 0.62
N GLU A 401 -12.40 -7.60 0.98
CA GLU A 401 -12.87 -8.63 1.92
C GLU A 401 -13.15 -9.97 1.25
N PRO A 402 -13.25 -11.08 2.03
CA PRO A 402 -13.47 -12.42 1.48
C PRO A 402 -14.73 -12.56 0.64
N ASP A 403 -15.74 -11.71 0.83
CA ASP A 403 -17.04 -11.73 0.14
C ASP A 403 -17.14 -10.77 -1.05
N GLY A 404 -16.03 -10.13 -1.42
CA GLY A 404 -15.95 -9.17 -2.53
C GLY A 404 -16.21 -7.72 -2.13
N THR A 405 -16.40 -7.42 -0.84
CA THR A 405 -16.55 -6.03 -0.37
C THR A 405 -15.26 -5.25 -0.48
N LEU A 406 -15.31 -4.10 -1.16
CA LEU A 406 -14.18 -3.18 -1.26
C LEU A 406 -14.22 -2.18 -0.09
N THR A 407 -13.07 -1.96 0.54
CA THR A 407 -12.87 -0.96 1.60
C THR A 407 -11.68 -0.07 1.24
N PRO A 408 -11.60 1.18 1.74
CA PRO A 408 -10.44 2.03 1.46
C PRO A 408 -9.15 1.51 2.12
N CYS A 409 -9.25 0.68 3.17
CA CYS A 409 -8.12 0.06 3.82
C CYS A 409 -8.57 -1.16 4.62
N VAL A 410 -7.75 -2.23 4.72
CA VAL A 410 -8.10 -3.43 5.53
C VAL A 410 -8.33 -3.17 7.02
N PHE A 411 -7.78 -2.09 7.55
CA PHE A 411 -8.02 -1.66 8.94
C PHE A 411 -9.24 -0.74 9.09
N LEU A 412 -9.84 -0.31 7.97
CA LEU A 412 -10.96 0.61 7.92
C LEU A 412 -12.20 -0.17 7.43
N PRO A 413 -13.05 -0.65 8.35
CA PRO A 413 -14.26 -1.40 8.02
C PRO A 413 -15.36 -0.43 7.52
N TYR A 414 -15.10 0.20 6.39
CA TYR A 414 -15.94 1.18 5.73
C TYR A 414 -16.17 0.70 4.29
N PRO A 415 -17.26 -0.03 4.00
CA PRO A 415 -17.56 -0.51 2.66
C PRO A 415 -17.77 0.65 1.70
N VAL A 416 -17.19 0.55 0.51
CA VAL A 416 -17.41 1.50 -0.58
C VAL A 416 -18.11 0.86 -1.78
N GLY A 417 -18.18 -0.47 -1.80
CA GLY A 417 -18.91 -1.23 -2.81
C GLY A 417 -18.66 -2.73 -2.67
N ASN A 418 -19.26 -3.54 -3.55
CA ASN A 418 -19.03 -4.98 -3.61
C ASN A 418 -18.90 -5.45 -5.07
N LEU A 419 -17.87 -6.24 -5.36
CA LEU A 419 -17.51 -6.74 -6.70
C LEU A 419 -18.47 -7.82 -7.25
N ARG A 420 -19.50 -8.21 -6.50
CA ARG A 420 -20.65 -8.97 -7.02
C ARG A 420 -21.70 -8.08 -7.66
N VAL A 421 -21.71 -6.78 -7.33
CA VAL A 421 -22.79 -5.85 -7.70
C VAL A 421 -22.32 -4.82 -8.73
N ARG A 422 -21.11 -4.28 -8.57
CA ARG A 422 -20.54 -3.25 -9.44
C ARG A 422 -19.12 -3.64 -9.82
N SER A 423 -18.66 -3.21 -11.00
CA SER A 423 -17.27 -3.38 -11.39
C SER A 423 -16.34 -2.62 -10.44
N PHE A 424 -15.08 -3.07 -10.33
CA PHE A 424 -14.07 -2.34 -9.56
C PHE A 424 -13.96 -0.87 -10.00
N TRP A 425 -13.93 -0.62 -11.32
CA TRP A 425 -13.83 0.71 -11.89
C TRP A 425 -14.96 1.64 -11.42
N ASP A 426 -16.20 1.15 -11.48
CA ASP A 426 -17.37 1.96 -11.09
C ASP A 426 -17.34 2.33 -9.62
N ILE A 427 -16.91 1.42 -8.74
CA ILE A 427 -16.78 1.68 -7.30
C ILE A 427 -15.66 2.69 -7.06
N TRP A 428 -14.50 2.50 -7.69
CA TRP A 428 -13.33 3.33 -7.45
C TRP A 428 -13.47 4.76 -7.99
N MET A 429 -14.24 4.93 -9.08
CA MET A 429 -14.52 6.20 -9.73
C MET A 429 -15.77 6.91 -9.18
N ASP A 430 -16.45 6.31 -8.21
CA ASP A 430 -17.64 6.87 -7.59
C ASP A 430 -17.34 8.27 -6.97
N PRO A 431 -18.19 9.29 -7.16
CA PRO A 431 -18.01 10.61 -6.55
C PRO A 431 -17.86 10.58 -5.03
N PHE A 432 -18.42 9.56 -4.36
CA PHE A 432 -18.18 9.33 -2.94
C PHE A 432 -16.69 9.18 -2.62
N MET A 433 -15.96 8.44 -3.46
CA MET A 433 -14.53 8.22 -3.27
C MET A 433 -13.73 9.51 -3.45
N GLU A 434 -14.15 10.42 -4.31
CA GLU A 434 -13.48 11.73 -4.43
C GLU A 434 -13.52 12.51 -3.13
N ASN A 435 -14.68 12.55 -2.49
CA ASN A 435 -14.91 13.18 -1.20
C ASN A 435 -14.10 12.53 -0.07
N PHE A 436 -13.97 11.20 -0.09
CA PHE A 436 -13.18 10.45 0.89
C PHE A 436 -11.67 10.73 0.76
N ARG A 437 -11.19 10.91 -0.46
CA ARG A 437 -9.75 11.11 -0.77
C ARG A 437 -9.29 12.55 -0.50
N ASP A 438 -10.22 13.49 -0.37
CA ASP A 438 -9.93 14.91 -0.22
C ASP A 438 -9.32 15.23 1.15
N ARG A 439 -8.06 15.69 1.12
CA ARG A 439 -7.31 16.03 2.33
C ARG A 439 -7.70 17.39 2.90
N ASP A 440 -8.34 18.26 2.14
CA ASP A 440 -8.79 19.57 2.64
C ASP A 440 -10.01 19.45 3.55
N ARG A 441 -10.69 18.30 3.52
CA ARG A 441 -11.82 17.96 4.39
C ARG A 441 -11.44 17.38 5.75
N LEU A 442 -10.15 17.11 5.99
CA LEU A 442 -9.70 16.56 7.27
C LEU A 442 -9.96 17.55 8.41
N GLU A 443 -10.48 17.05 9.52
CA GLU A 443 -10.80 17.86 10.70
C GLU A 443 -9.64 17.92 11.70
N GLY A 444 -9.82 18.76 12.73
CA GLY A 444 -8.86 18.92 13.82
C GLY A 444 -7.48 19.39 13.35
N PHE A 445 -6.42 18.92 14.02
CA PHE A 445 -5.06 19.31 13.63
C PHE A 445 -4.66 18.74 12.26
N CYS A 446 -5.21 17.60 11.85
CA CYS A 446 -4.87 16.95 10.58
C CYS A 446 -5.18 17.83 9.37
N GLY A 447 -6.27 18.61 9.39
CA GLY A 447 -6.66 19.51 8.30
C GLY A 447 -5.73 20.70 8.07
N ARG A 448 -5.08 21.18 9.14
CA ARG A 448 -4.19 22.35 9.12
C ARG A 448 -2.71 22.04 9.33
N CYS A 449 -2.36 20.75 9.44
CA CYS A 449 -0.99 20.30 9.68
C CYS A 449 -0.10 20.56 8.44
N PRO A 450 1.13 21.09 8.60
CA PRO A 450 2.04 21.28 7.46
C PRO A 450 2.42 19.96 6.79
N TYR A 451 2.38 18.84 7.52
CA TYR A 451 2.67 17.50 7.00
C TYR A 451 1.44 16.78 6.43
N LYS A 452 0.34 17.49 6.14
CA LYS A 452 -0.91 16.88 5.67
C LYS A 452 -0.74 16.04 4.40
N LEU A 453 0.14 16.47 3.49
CA LEU A 453 0.41 15.76 2.24
C LEU A 453 1.38 14.57 2.38
N ILE A 454 2.19 14.55 3.44
CA ILE A 454 3.19 13.49 3.68
C ILE A 454 2.68 12.45 4.69
N CYS A 455 1.70 12.82 5.52
CA CYS A 455 1.14 11.98 6.58
C CYS A 455 -0.38 11.88 6.48
N GLY A 456 -1.10 12.99 6.72
CA GLY A 456 -2.56 13.03 6.72
C GLY A 456 -3.25 12.24 7.85
N GLY A 457 -2.51 11.53 8.71
CA GLY A 457 -3.04 10.71 9.81
C GLY A 457 -3.73 9.42 9.34
N CYS A 458 -3.74 8.40 10.19
CA CYS A 458 -4.38 7.12 9.94
C CYS A 458 -5.91 7.26 9.96
N ARG A 459 -6.54 7.19 8.79
CA ARG A 459 -8.00 7.28 8.64
C ARG A 459 -8.72 6.09 9.30
N ALA A 460 -8.09 4.91 9.28
CA ALA A 460 -8.58 3.73 9.98
C ALA A 460 -8.62 3.94 11.50
N ARG A 461 -7.58 4.56 12.10
CA ARG A 461 -7.55 4.85 13.53
C ARG A 461 -8.59 5.92 13.90
N ALA A 462 -8.66 7.01 13.12
CA ALA A 462 -9.68 8.05 13.32
C ALA A 462 -11.09 7.45 13.34
N TYR A 463 -11.43 6.62 12.34
CA TYR A 463 -12.73 5.98 12.27
C TYR A 463 -13.01 5.02 13.43
N ASN A 464 -12.07 4.15 13.79
CA ASN A 464 -12.35 3.16 14.83
C ASN A 464 -12.42 3.76 16.26
N TYR A 465 -11.83 4.94 16.50
CA TYR A 465 -12.01 5.65 17.78
C TYR A 465 -13.19 6.63 17.78
N PHE A 466 -13.42 7.36 16.69
CA PHE A 466 -14.41 8.44 16.65
C PHE A 466 -15.68 8.13 15.85
N GLY A 467 -15.69 7.04 15.07
CA GLY A 467 -16.75 6.73 14.11
C GLY A 467 -16.73 7.62 12.86
N ASP A 468 -15.68 8.42 12.67
CA ASP A 468 -15.55 9.37 11.57
C ASP A 468 -14.15 9.29 10.94
N VAL A 469 -14.13 9.21 9.61
CA VAL A 469 -12.91 9.14 8.79
C VAL A 469 -12.23 10.51 8.65
N LEU A 470 -12.96 11.62 8.84
CA LEU A 470 -12.42 12.98 8.74
C LEU A 470 -11.78 13.46 10.04
N ALA A 471 -12.20 12.90 11.18
CA ALA A 471 -11.65 13.17 12.50
C ALA A 471 -10.10 13.11 12.56
N PRO A 472 -9.47 13.86 13.49
CA PRO A 472 -8.02 13.80 13.69
C PRO A 472 -7.56 12.39 14.09
N ASP A 473 -6.37 11.99 13.64
CA ASP A 473 -5.79 10.72 14.09
C ASP A 473 -5.37 10.84 15.57
N PRO A 474 -6.02 10.12 16.50
CA PRO A 474 -5.79 10.31 17.93
C PRO A 474 -4.43 9.78 18.40
N GLY A 475 -3.76 8.93 17.62
CA GLY A 475 -2.43 8.41 17.98
C GLY A 475 -1.28 9.32 17.56
N CYS A 476 -1.56 10.52 17.05
CA CYS A 476 -0.54 11.52 16.69
C CYS A 476 -0.22 12.44 17.88
N ILE A 477 1.06 12.78 18.07
CA ILE A 477 1.52 13.70 19.13
C ILE A 477 0.83 15.07 19.11
N TYR A 478 0.44 15.56 17.93
CA TYR A 478 -0.29 16.83 17.79
C TYR A 478 -1.78 16.74 18.14
N ASN A 479 -2.31 15.53 18.30
CA ASN A 479 -3.68 15.24 18.70
C ASN A 479 -3.74 14.60 20.11
N SER A 480 -2.69 14.73 20.91
CA SER A 480 -2.60 14.07 22.23
C SER A 480 -3.71 14.47 23.20
N ASN A 481 -4.30 15.66 23.04
CA ASN A 481 -5.47 16.06 23.82
C ASN A 481 -6.70 15.22 23.48
N GLU A 482 -6.91 14.84 22.22
CA GLU A 482 -8.00 13.96 21.82
C GLU A 482 -7.81 12.54 22.38
N TRP A 483 -6.57 12.04 22.38
CA TRP A 483 -6.23 10.79 23.06
C TRP A 483 -6.55 10.83 24.55
N LYS A 484 -6.15 11.90 25.26
CA LYS A 484 -6.41 12.06 26.70
C LYS A 484 -7.90 12.08 27.02
N LYS A 485 -8.75 12.62 26.15
CA LYS A 485 -10.22 12.54 26.28
C LYS A 485 -10.70 11.10 26.11
N LEU A 486 -10.29 10.43 25.04
CA LEU A 486 -10.63 9.03 24.77
C LEU A 486 -10.25 8.11 25.94
N VAL A 487 -9.05 8.27 26.50
CA VAL A 487 -8.55 7.43 27.60
C VAL A 487 -9.34 7.65 28.89
N LYS A 488 -9.76 8.88 29.19
CA LYS A 488 -10.64 9.17 30.34
C LYS A 488 -12.01 8.50 30.18
N ASP A 489 -12.49 8.42 28.95
CA ASP A 489 -13.78 7.84 28.59
C ASP A 489 -13.71 6.34 28.25
N LEU A 490 -12.52 5.70 28.24
CA LEU A 490 -12.34 4.28 27.85
C LEU A 490 -13.30 3.30 28.54
N PRO A 491 -13.67 3.46 29.83
CA PRO A 491 -14.70 2.60 30.45
C PRO A 491 -16.09 2.73 29.79
N ARG A 492 -16.31 3.74 28.96
CA ARG A 492 -17.59 4.16 28.36
C ARG A 492 -17.58 4.24 26.83
N VAL A 493 -16.43 4.13 26.15
CA VAL A 493 -16.36 4.13 24.69
C VAL A 493 -16.95 2.81 24.15
N LYS A 494 -18.27 2.80 23.94
CA LYS A 494 -18.91 1.85 23.04
C LYS A 494 -18.59 2.31 21.62
N ILE A 495 -17.64 1.65 20.95
CA ILE A 495 -17.30 1.89 19.55
C ILE A 495 -18.60 1.79 18.75
N LYS A 496 -19.10 2.93 18.23
CA LYS A 496 -20.28 2.97 17.37
C LYS A 496 -19.86 2.46 16.00
N VAL A 497 -20.29 1.25 15.65
CA VAL A 497 -20.13 0.72 14.30
C VAL A 497 -21.50 0.77 13.63
N SER A 498 -21.58 1.45 12.49
CA SER A 498 -22.70 1.19 11.58
C SER A 498 -22.60 -0.28 11.17
N PRO A 499 -23.65 -1.11 11.33
CA PRO A 499 -23.61 -2.45 10.77
C PRO A 499 -23.26 -2.34 9.28
N LEU A 500 -22.39 -3.24 8.81
CA LEU A 500 -21.99 -3.34 7.40
C LEU A 500 -23.22 -3.78 6.60
N THR A 501 -24.16 -2.87 6.39
CA THR A 501 -25.36 -3.12 5.60
C THR A 501 -25.25 -2.30 4.33
N PHE A 502 -25.05 -3.00 3.22
CA PHE A 502 -25.35 -2.46 1.91
C PHE A 502 -26.86 -2.19 1.85
N LYS A 503 -27.24 -0.96 1.50
CA LYS A 503 -28.58 -0.69 0.97
C LYS A 503 -28.55 -0.82 -0.53
#